data_AF-D7G1R6-F1
#
_entry.id   AF-D7G1R6-F1
#
_cell.length_a   1.000
_cell.length_b   1.000
_cell.length_c   1.000
_cell.angle_alpha   90.00
_cell.angle_beta   90.00
_cell.angle_gamma   90.00
#
_symmetry.space_group_name_H-M   'P 1'
#
loop_
_entity.id
_entity.type
_entity.pdbx_description
1 polymer ?
#
loop_
_entity_poly.entity_id
_entity_poly.type
_entity_poly.pdbx_seq_one_letter_code
_entity_poly.pdbx_strand_id
1 'polypeptide(L)'
;MPLNLKITWGAGASSARLLGLDDGITLSELKGVIAEKSGIETHRAQLKAGFPPKDVSGSDADPVVSLGITSGSALTVLERKAPPSPTPTPTQPSPSPPPPSSVPSPPSSAAARRTTSVSAAPPAPPQLQRRQEPAVDPALVQSLVDMGFEQGFAAKALEVAGGDINTAVEICMSGDPAALGSDSGRAASTATAARIMVRRIIDADNSCLFNAVGYALRRKRKVGTELRQMITEAVRGSPEVYNEGILGKQPEEYCNWISDPKSWGGEIELSILSKKLVVMITVVDIQTNNAYSYGEEHGFGRRLFIIYDGIHYDALAEAANETAPESDDVTVFNPSEKEKEILAKTVAADLKARNQYTDMGNASLKCMVCFKLLAGEKGALEHARATGHQNFGQV
;
A
#
# COMPACT_ATOMS: atom_id res chain seq x y z
N MET A 1 -23.87 -9.45 -2.59
CA MET A 1 -22.74 -10.33 -2.25
C MET A 1 -22.09 -9.84 -0.96
N PRO A 2 -21.55 -10.72 -0.10
CA PRO A 2 -20.93 -10.31 1.16
C PRO A 2 -19.89 -9.19 1.01
N LEU A 3 -20.01 -8.18 1.87
CA LEU A 3 -19.06 -7.08 1.95
C LEU A 3 -17.84 -7.51 2.78
N ASN A 4 -16.67 -7.41 2.15
CA ASN A 4 -15.37 -7.61 2.77
C ASN A 4 -14.64 -6.25 2.76
N LEU A 5 -14.23 -5.74 3.93
CA LEU A 5 -13.69 -4.40 4.11
C LEU A 5 -12.37 -4.44 4.87
N LYS A 6 -11.36 -3.70 4.41
CA LYS A 6 -10.13 -3.45 5.20
C LYS A 6 -10.33 -2.19 6.02
N ILE A 7 -10.23 -2.27 7.35
CA ILE A 7 -10.29 -1.10 8.23
C ILE A 7 -8.89 -0.76 8.77
N THR A 8 -8.57 0.53 8.85
CA THR A 8 -7.28 1.05 9.34
C THR A 8 -7.52 2.15 10.37
N TRP A 9 -6.76 2.16 11.47
CA TRP A 9 -6.91 3.16 12.54
C TRP A 9 -5.58 3.48 13.22
N GLY A 10 -5.59 4.48 14.11
CA GLY A 10 -4.37 4.94 14.79
C GLY A 10 -3.30 5.48 13.82
N ALA A 11 -3.71 6.28 12.83
CA ALA A 11 -2.85 6.79 11.75
C ALA A 11 -2.06 5.67 11.03
N GLY A 12 -2.74 4.57 10.70
CA GLY A 12 -2.17 3.49 9.91
C GLY A 12 -1.27 2.52 10.68
N ALA A 13 -1.18 2.67 12.00
CA ALA A 13 -0.49 1.71 12.88
C ALA A 13 -1.27 0.39 13.02
N SER A 14 -2.60 0.45 13.06
CA SER A 14 -3.48 -0.71 13.26
C SER A 14 -4.36 -0.97 12.05
N SER A 15 -4.63 -2.24 11.75
CA SER A 15 -5.58 -2.64 10.71
C SER A 15 -6.24 -3.99 10.99
N ALA A 16 -7.43 -4.21 10.44
CA ALA A 16 -8.17 -5.46 10.49
C ALA A 16 -8.99 -5.64 9.21
N ARG A 17 -9.42 -6.88 8.94
CA ARG A 17 -10.42 -7.16 7.90
C ARG A 17 -11.75 -7.47 8.55
N LEU A 18 -12.82 -6.85 8.05
CA LEU A 18 -14.20 -7.26 8.28
C LEU A 18 -14.58 -8.14 7.09
N LEU A 19 -15.06 -9.35 7.34
CA LEU A 19 -15.35 -10.35 6.30
C LEU A 19 -16.77 -10.85 6.44
N GLY A 20 -17.44 -11.10 5.31
CA GLY A 20 -18.79 -11.69 5.32
C GLY A 20 -19.89 -10.78 5.87
N LEU A 21 -19.72 -9.45 5.83
CA LEU A 21 -20.78 -8.53 6.23
C LEU A 21 -21.95 -8.59 5.21
N ASP A 22 -23.16 -8.33 5.70
CA ASP A 22 -24.36 -8.22 4.88
C ASP A 22 -24.26 -7.03 3.90
N ASP A 23 -24.87 -7.11 2.71
CA ASP A 23 -24.80 -6.03 1.71
C ASP A 23 -25.85 -4.92 1.92
N GLY A 24 -26.87 -5.16 2.75
CA GLY A 24 -27.79 -4.15 3.27
C GLY A 24 -27.32 -3.45 4.55
N ILE A 25 -26.15 -3.80 5.11
CA ILE A 25 -25.67 -3.27 6.39
C ILE A 25 -25.69 -1.73 6.43
N THR A 26 -26.27 -1.17 7.49
CA THR A 26 -26.39 0.28 7.66
C THR A 26 -25.10 0.91 8.17
N LEU A 27 -24.96 2.23 7.97
CA LEU A 27 -23.84 3.00 8.50
C LEU A 27 -23.72 2.88 10.04
N SER A 28 -24.82 2.77 10.78
CA SER A 28 -24.83 2.55 12.23
C SER A 28 -24.25 1.18 12.62
N GLU A 29 -24.69 0.11 11.94
CA GLU A 29 -24.23 -1.25 12.20
C GLU A 29 -22.74 -1.40 11.84
N LEU A 30 -22.31 -0.84 10.71
CA LEU A 30 -20.89 -0.81 10.35
C LEU A 30 -20.05 -0.05 11.39
N LYS A 31 -20.52 1.10 11.89
CA LYS A 31 -19.86 1.81 13.02
C LYS A 31 -19.77 0.92 14.26
N GLY A 32 -20.81 0.14 14.57
CA GLY A 32 -20.82 -0.82 15.68
C GLY A 32 -19.76 -1.90 15.54
N VAL A 33 -19.69 -2.58 14.39
CA VAL A 33 -18.67 -3.59 14.08
C VAL A 33 -17.25 -3.00 14.11
N ILE A 34 -17.08 -1.78 13.60
CA ILE A 34 -15.80 -1.05 13.67
C ILE A 34 -15.41 -0.73 15.11
N ALA A 35 -16.37 -0.33 15.96
CA ALA A 35 -16.11 -0.05 17.38
C ALA A 35 -15.63 -1.30 18.13
N GLU A 36 -16.27 -2.46 17.90
CA GLU A 36 -15.85 -3.74 18.47
C GLU A 36 -14.42 -4.12 18.07
N LYS A 37 -14.04 -3.91 16.79
CA LYS A 37 -12.71 -4.29 16.29
C LYS A 37 -11.59 -3.28 16.57
N SER A 38 -11.91 -2.00 16.71
CA SER A 38 -10.91 -0.93 16.89
C SER A 38 -10.78 -0.41 18.32
N GLY A 39 -11.79 -0.63 19.17
CA GLY A 39 -11.91 0.00 20.48
C GLY A 39 -12.38 1.46 20.44
N ILE A 40 -12.65 2.02 19.26
CA ILE A 40 -13.08 3.42 19.09
C ILE A 40 -14.60 3.49 19.16
N GLU A 41 -15.15 4.18 20.16
CA GLU A 41 -16.60 4.35 20.35
C GLU A 41 -17.29 4.94 19.10
N THR A 42 -18.48 4.43 18.77
CA THR A 42 -19.22 4.74 17.52
C THR A 42 -19.42 6.24 17.26
N HIS A 43 -19.65 7.03 18.31
CA HIS A 43 -19.83 8.49 18.22
C HIS A 43 -18.50 9.26 18.02
N ARG A 44 -17.37 8.66 18.42
CA ARG A 44 -16.02 9.22 18.30
C ARG A 44 -15.35 8.82 16.99
N ALA A 45 -15.70 7.67 16.42
CA ALA A 45 -15.27 7.21 15.12
C ALA A 45 -15.75 8.17 13.99
N GLN A 46 -14.80 8.77 13.28
CA GLN A 46 -15.00 9.42 12.00
C GLN A 46 -14.49 8.48 10.91
N LEU A 47 -15.39 8.03 10.03
CA LEU A 47 -15.05 7.11 8.94
C LEU A 47 -14.68 7.90 7.68
N LYS A 48 -13.55 7.53 7.07
CA LYS A 48 -13.20 7.90 5.70
C LYS A 48 -13.20 6.68 4.80
N ALA A 49 -13.70 6.85 3.57
CA ALA A 49 -13.81 5.82 2.55
C ALA A 49 -13.33 6.33 1.19
N GLY A 50 -13.14 5.39 0.27
CA GLY A 50 -12.67 5.66 -1.08
C GLY A 50 -11.22 6.12 -1.11
N PHE A 51 -10.74 6.36 -2.33
CA PHE A 51 -9.43 6.92 -2.58
C PHE A 51 -9.53 7.94 -3.73
N PRO A 52 -9.16 9.22 -3.52
CA PRO A 52 -8.58 9.81 -2.30
C PRO A 52 -9.54 9.77 -1.08
N PRO A 53 -9.05 9.58 0.17
CA PRO A 53 -9.92 9.33 1.33
C PRO A 53 -10.84 10.50 1.71
N LYS A 54 -12.15 10.32 1.48
CA LYS A 54 -13.21 11.29 1.80
C LYS A 54 -13.98 10.87 3.04
N ASP A 55 -14.55 11.85 3.75
CA ASP A 55 -15.44 11.59 4.88
C ASP A 55 -16.74 10.91 4.44
N VAL A 56 -17.15 9.86 5.16
CA VAL A 56 -18.39 9.12 4.91
C VAL A 56 -19.57 9.92 5.47
N SER A 57 -20.17 10.76 4.64
CA SER A 57 -21.37 11.53 4.95
C SER A 57 -22.64 10.78 4.54
N GLY A 58 -23.48 10.42 5.51
CA GLY A 58 -24.78 9.77 5.32
C GLY A 58 -25.57 9.74 6.61
N SER A 59 -26.84 9.33 6.54
CA SER A 59 -27.65 8.97 7.69
C SER A 59 -27.14 7.67 8.32
N ASP A 60 -27.32 7.51 9.63
CA ASP A 60 -26.99 6.26 10.33
C ASP A 60 -27.82 5.05 9.85
N ALA A 61 -28.96 5.30 9.20
CA ALA A 61 -29.82 4.28 8.59
C ALA A 61 -29.52 3.99 7.11
N ASP A 62 -28.59 4.72 6.47
CA ASP A 62 -28.28 4.49 5.05
C ASP A 62 -27.46 3.21 4.87
N PRO A 63 -27.79 2.33 3.89
CA PRO A 63 -26.95 1.18 3.54
C PRO A 63 -25.57 1.64 3.05
N VAL A 64 -24.50 1.01 3.53
CA VAL A 64 -23.13 1.49 3.24
C VAL A 64 -22.77 1.47 1.74
N VAL A 65 -23.45 0.63 0.96
CA VAL A 65 -23.30 0.55 -0.49
C VAL A 65 -23.79 1.80 -1.23
N SER A 66 -24.82 2.51 -0.74
CA SER A 66 -25.24 3.80 -1.34
C SER A 66 -24.33 4.96 -0.94
N LEU A 67 -23.45 4.75 0.04
CA LEU A 67 -22.37 5.66 0.44
C LEU A 67 -21.05 5.35 -0.30
N GLY A 68 -21.09 4.49 -1.33
CA GLY A 68 -19.94 4.11 -2.15
C GLY A 68 -18.98 3.11 -1.50
N ILE A 69 -19.34 2.48 -0.37
CA ILE A 69 -18.51 1.48 0.31
C ILE A 69 -18.83 0.09 -0.27
N THR A 70 -17.83 -0.55 -0.88
CA THR A 70 -18.01 -1.82 -1.63
C THR A 70 -17.16 -2.96 -1.10
N SER A 71 -17.43 -4.19 -1.54
CA SER A 71 -16.56 -5.34 -1.20
C SER A 71 -15.19 -5.15 -1.87
N GLY A 72 -14.14 -5.04 -1.05
CA GLY A 72 -12.79 -4.63 -1.44
C GLY A 72 -12.43 -3.17 -1.07
N SER A 73 -13.39 -2.34 -0.65
CA SER A 73 -13.11 -0.98 -0.19
C SER A 73 -12.32 -0.96 1.12
N ALA A 74 -11.47 0.06 1.27
CA ALA A 74 -10.62 0.24 2.44
C ALA A 74 -10.99 1.52 3.21
N LEU A 75 -11.29 1.37 4.50
CA LEU A 75 -11.77 2.44 5.37
C LEU A 75 -10.69 2.91 6.34
N THR A 76 -10.66 4.21 6.60
CA THR A 76 -9.84 4.82 7.65
C THR A 76 -10.73 5.32 8.78
N VAL A 77 -10.45 4.88 10.00
CA VAL A 77 -11.15 5.28 11.22
C VAL A 77 -10.27 6.29 11.96
N LEU A 78 -10.76 7.52 12.04
CA LEU A 78 -10.14 8.59 12.82
C LEU A 78 -10.88 8.72 14.15
N GLU A 79 -10.15 8.61 15.27
CA GLU A 79 -10.71 8.83 16.60
C GLU A 79 -10.77 10.34 16.89
N ARG A 80 -11.98 10.90 16.96
CA ARG A 80 -12.17 12.28 17.39
C ARG A 80 -12.02 12.38 18.91
N LYS A 81 -11.44 13.48 19.40
CA LYS A 81 -11.55 13.83 20.82
C LYS A 81 -13.02 13.98 21.20
N ALA A 82 -13.42 13.42 22.34
CA ALA A 82 -14.73 13.71 22.91
C ALA A 82 -14.86 15.23 23.17
N PRO A 83 -16.06 15.81 23.02
CA PRO A 83 -16.31 17.17 23.50
C PRO A 83 -16.03 17.23 25.01
N PRO A 84 -15.53 18.36 25.54
CA PRO A 84 -15.26 18.47 26.97
C PRO A 84 -16.57 18.32 27.75
N SER A 85 -16.65 17.32 28.62
CA SER A 85 -17.80 17.08 29.50
C SER A 85 -18.10 18.34 30.33
N PRO A 86 -19.37 18.74 30.51
CA PRO A 86 -19.71 19.87 31.36
C PRO A 86 -19.26 19.59 32.80
N THR A 87 -18.36 20.43 33.33
CA THR A 87 -17.76 20.24 34.65
C THR A 87 -18.83 20.27 35.76
N PRO A 88 -19.01 19.19 36.55
CA PRO A 88 -19.88 19.25 37.72
C PRO A 88 -19.28 20.15 38.79
N THR A 89 -20.10 21.02 39.37
CA THR A 89 -19.72 21.99 40.41
C THR A 89 -19.12 21.27 41.64
N PRO A 90 -18.00 21.75 42.21
CA PRO A 90 -17.33 21.05 43.30
C PRO A 90 -18.09 21.18 44.63
N THR A 91 -18.29 20.05 45.31
CA THR A 91 -18.87 19.95 46.66
C THR A 91 -17.82 19.37 47.62
N GLN A 92 -17.56 20.03 48.75
CA GLN A 92 -16.61 19.57 49.78
C GLN A 92 -17.14 18.35 50.56
N PRO A 93 -16.23 17.50 51.09
CA PRO A 93 -16.02 17.54 52.54
C PRO A 93 -14.54 17.41 52.99
N SER A 94 -14.31 17.60 54.28
CA SER A 94 -13.02 17.57 55.02
C SER A 94 -13.03 16.44 56.09
N PRO A 95 -12.00 16.27 56.94
CA PRO A 95 -10.55 16.14 56.73
C PRO A 95 -9.98 14.78 57.29
N SER A 96 -8.66 14.55 57.20
CA SER A 96 -8.00 13.27 57.56
C SER A 96 -7.35 13.22 58.98
N PRO A 97 -7.23 12.02 59.60
CA PRO A 97 -6.43 11.77 60.82
C PRO A 97 -4.98 11.25 60.55
N PRO A 98 -4.08 11.21 61.57
CA PRO A 98 -2.61 11.06 61.39
C PRO A 98 -1.98 9.67 61.74
N PRO A 99 -0.66 9.44 61.48
CA PRO A 99 0.03 8.14 61.60
C PRO A 99 1.10 8.02 62.73
N PRO A 100 1.58 6.78 63.01
CA PRO A 100 2.97 6.46 63.40
C PRO A 100 3.63 5.47 62.38
N SER A 101 4.92 5.54 62.00
CA SER A 101 6.19 5.33 62.77
C SER A 101 6.48 3.84 63.10
N SER A 102 7.70 3.28 62.96
CA SER A 102 9.03 3.85 62.66
C SER A 102 10.07 2.86 62.04
N VAL A 103 11.20 3.42 61.57
CA VAL A 103 12.41 2.79 60.96
C VAL A 103 13.32 2.06 62.01
N PRO A 104 14.38 1.27 61.64
CA PRO A 104 15.69 1.80 61.16
C PRO A 104 16.46 0.97 60.10
N SER A 105 17.64 1.46 59.67
CA SER A 105 18.57 0.94 58.63
C SER A 105 19.98 1.56 58.85
N PRO A 106 20.98 1.51 57.92
CA PRO A 106 21.38 0.51 56.92
C PRO A 106 22.68 -0.25 57.36
N PRO A 107 23.98 0.08 57.09
CA PRO A 107 24.70 0.89 56.06
C PRO A 107 25.89 0.21 55.30
N SER A 108 26.28 0.78 54.14
CA SER A 108 27.64 0.74 53.49
C SER A 108 28.14 -0.62 52.91
N SER A 109 29.07 -0.70 51.93
CA SER A 109 30.14 0.25 51.50
C SER A 109 30.51 0.24 50.00
N ALA A 110 31.28 1.27 49.62
CA ALA A 110 32.18 1.51 48.46
C ALA A 110 33.05 0.34 47.90
N ALA A 111 33.78 0.41 46.76
CA ALA A 111 33.75 1.26 45.53
C ALA A 111 34.87 0.86 44.50
N ALA A 112 34.79 1.43 43.27
CA ALA A 112 35.89 1.89 42.37
C ALA A 112 36.79 0.96 41.50
N ARG A 113 36.92 1.34 40.19
CA ARG A 113 38.07 1.17 39.24
C ARG A 113 38.37 -0.28 38.72
N ARG A 114 39.05 -0.53 37.56
CA ARG A 114 39.69 0.30 36.48
C ARG A 114 39.84 -0.51 35.14
N THR A 115 39.99 0.21 34.00
CA THR A 115 40.72 -0.06 32.71
C THR A 115 41.43 -1.44 32.46
N THR A 116 41.53 -2.04 31.25
CA THR A 116 42.06 -1.53 29.93
C THR A 116 41.55 -2.29 28.66
N SER A 117 42.06 -1.92 27.47
CA SER A 117 41.91 -2.49 26.09
C SER A 117 42.64 -3.86 25.87
N VAL A 118 42.68 -4.56 24.71
CA VAL A 118 43.16 -4.24 23.31
C VAL A 118 42.50 -5.11 22.20
N SER A 119 42.60 -4.70 20.93
CA SER A 119 42.02 -5.31 19.69
C SER A 119 42.89 -6.37 18.96
N ALA A 120 42.29 -7.14 18.04
CA ALA A 120 42.92 -7.74 16.84
C ALA A 120 41.87 -8.10 15.74
N ALA A 121 42.31 -8.33 14.49
CA ALA A 121 41.45 -8.56 13.29
C ALA A 121 42.03 -9.65 12.34
N PRO A 122 41.29 -10.18 11.34
CA PRO A 122 41.56 -11.49 10.70
C PRO A 122 42.31 -11.47 9.35
N PRO A 123 42.80 -12.64 8.84
CA PRO A 123 43.45 -12.82 7.54
C PRO A 123 42.49 -13.19 6.37
N ALA A 124 43.03 -13.30 5.14
CA ALA A 124 42.31 -13.33 3.86
C ALA A 124 42.26 -14.72 3.14
N PRO A 125 41.39 -14.92 2.12
CA PRO A 125 41.15 -16.23 1.48
C PRO A 125 41.96 -16.52 0.18
N PRO A 126 42.07 -17.80 -0.25
CA PRO A 126 42.74 -18.23 -1.48
C PRO A 126 41.84 -18.26 -2.75
N GLN A 127 42.44 -18.52 -3.92
CA GLN A 127 41.83 -18.34 -5.26
C GLN A 127 41.13 -19.59 -5.85
N LEU A 128 40.31 -19.34 -6.90
CA LEU A 128 39.46 -20.31 -7.59
C LEU A 128 40.14 -21.00 -8.79
N GLN A 129 39.78 -22.27 -9.04
CA GLN A 129 39.99 -22.96 -10.33
C GLN A 129 38.63 -23.29 -10.97
N ARG A 130 38.57 -23.29 -12.30
CA ARG A 130 37.34 -23.45 -13.10
C ARG A 130 37.01 -24.94 -13.29
N ARG A 131 35.74 -25.32 -13.14
CA ARG A 131 35.20 -26.65 -13.43
C ARG A 131 34.23 -26.60 -14.62
N GLN A 132 33.97 -27.76 -15.23
CA GLN A 132 32.95 -27.94 -16.27
C GLN A 132 31.69 -28.57 -15.67
N GLU A 133 30.55 -28.38 -16.35
CA GLU A 133 29.21 -28.80 -15.91
C GLU A 133 28.77 -30.11 -16.61
N PRO A 134 27.92 -30.94 -15.97
CA PRO A 134 27.39 -32.17 -16.54
C PRO A 134 26.11 -31.94 -17.37
N ALA A 135 25.78 -32.88 -18.26
CA ALA A 135 24.52 -32.88 -19.03
C ALA A 135 23.43 -33.74 -18.38
N VAL A 136 22.16 -33.40 -18.64
CA VAL A 136 20.94 -34.01 -18.08
C VAL A 136 20.60 -35.36 -18.76
N ASP A 137 19.99 -36.29 -18.01
CA ASP A 137 19.52 -37.59 -18.52
C ASP A 137 18.25 -37.46 -19.40
N PRO A 138 18.29 -37.86 -20.69
CA PRO A 138 17.13 -37.81 -21.58
C PRO A 138 15.90 -38.63 -21.14
N ALA A 139 16.08 -39.70 -20.35
CA ALA A 139 14.96 -40.55 -19.91
C ALA A 139 14.01 -39.80 -18.96
N LEU A 140 14.57 -38.96 -18.09
CA LEU A 140 13.78 -38.11 -17.18
C LEU A 140 13.05 -37.01 -17.95
N VAL A 141 13.67 -36.46 -19.00
CA VAL A 141 13.02 -35.47 -19.89
C VAL A 141 11.80 -36.08 -20.56
N GLN A 142 11.89 -37.31 -21.06
CA GLN A 142 10.75 -37.99 -21.67
C GLN A 142 9.61 -38.22 -20.66
N SER A 143 9.92 -38.57 -19.41
CA SER A 143 8.89 -38.76 -18.36
C SER A 143 8.11 -37.47 -18.05
N LEU A 144 8.74 -36.30 -18.14
CA LEU A 144 8.04 -35.00 -18.05
C LEU A 144 7.17 -34.71 -19.29
N VAL A 145 7.65 -35.06 -20.48
CA VAL A 145 6.88 -34.93 -21.74
C VAL A 145 5.65 -35.84 -21.75
N ASP A 146 5.78 -37.06 -21.23
CA ASP A 146 4.67 -38.01 -21.09
C ASP A 146 3.61 -37.54 -20.07
N MET A 147 3.98 -36.65 -19.13
CA MET A 147 3.07 -35.93 -18.25
C MET A 147 2.48 -34.64 -18.87
N GLY A 148 2.81 -34.34 -20.13
CA GLY A 148 2.22 -33.25 -20.91
C GLY A 148 3.01 -31.93 -20.94
N PHE A 149 4.24 -31.90 -20.41
CA PHE A 149 5.09 -30.72 -20.46
C PHE A 149 5.85 -30.60 -21.80
N GLU A 150 6.19 -29.38 -22.22
CA GLU A 150 6.97 -29.13 -23.44
C GLU A 150 8.42 -29.63 -23.27
N GLN A 151 9.00 -30.24 -24.30
CA GLN A 151 10.28 -30.96 -24.23
C GLN A 151 11.48 -30.05 -23.91
N GLY A 152 11.56 -28.87 -24.52
CA GLY A 152 12.59 -27.88 -24.22
C GLY A 152 12.47 -27.32 -22.79
N PHE A 153 11.25 -27.10 -22.32
CA PHE A 153 10.95 -26.67 -20.96
C PHE A 153 11.30 -27.75 -19.93
N ALA A 154 10.89 -29.01 -20.17
CA ALA A 154 11.17 -30.17 -19.34
C ALA A 154 12.69 -30.42 -19.17
N ALA A 155 13.45 -30.32 -20.26
CA ALA A 155 14.91 -30.45 -20.21
C ALA A 155 15.54 -29.39 -19.30
N LYS A 156 15.05 -28.14 -19.38
CA LYS A 156 15.55 -27.01 -18.58
C LYS A 156 15.10 -27.04 -17.12
N ALA A 157 13.91 -27.60 -16.85
CA ALA A 157 13.43 -27.85 -15.50
C ALA A 157 14.33 -28.87 -14.78
N LEU A 158 14.70 -29.96 -15.46
CA LEU A 158 15.65 -30.95 -14.94
C LEU A 158 17.08 -30.43 -14.80
N GLU A 159 17.51 -29.51 -15.70
CA GLU A 159 18.80 -28.82 -15.60
C GLU A 159 18.92 -28.03 -14.29
N VAL A 160 17.91 -27.23 -13.94
CA VAL A 160 17.92 -26.44 -12.68
C VAL A 160 17.62 -27.31 -11.45
N ALA A 161 16.76 -28.33 -11.57
CA ALA A 161 16.53 -29.31 -10.52
C ALA A 161 17.72 -30.26 -10.27
N GLY A 162 18.83 -30.12 -11.00
CA GLY A 162 20.02 -30.99 -10.86
C GLY A 162 19.76 -32.46 -11.18
N GLY A 163 18.71 -32.76 -11.94
CA GLY A 163 18.23 -34.10 -12.25
C GLY A 163 17.14 -34.68 -11.35
N ASP A 164 16.64 -33.98 -10.32
CA ASP A 164 15.47 -34.46 -9.58
C ASP A 164 14.17 -34.22 -10.35
N ILE A 165 13.41 -35.29 -10.61
CA ILE A 165 12.18 -35.24 -11.40
C ILE A 165 11.01 -34.58 -10.67
N ASN A 166 10.94 -34.63 -9.33
CA ASN A 166 9.84 -34.05 -8.57
C ASN A 166 9.98 -32.53 -8.50
N THR A 167 11.19 -32.04 -8.18
CA THR A 167 11.52 -30.61 -8.27
C THR A 167 11.35 -30.10 -9.70
N ALA A 168 11.69 -30.89 -10.72
CA ALA A 168 11.42 -30.52 -12.11
C ALA A 168 9.92 -30.46 -12.46
N VAL A 169 9.06 -31.30 -11.87
CA VAL A 169 7.59 -31.16 -11.98
C VAL A 169 7.10 -29.86 -11.31
N GLU A 170 7.56 -29.55 -10.09
CA GLU A 170 7.17 -28.31 -9.40
C GLU A 170 7.61 -27.05 -10.17
N ILE A 171 8.81 -27.08 -10.76
CA ILE A 171 9.28 -26.08 -11.72
C ILE A 171 8.35 -26.00 -12.95
N CYS A 172 8.03 -27.14 -13.57
CA CYS A 172 7.16 -27.19 -14.75
C CYS A 172 5.75 -26.66 -14.47
N MET A 173 5.21 -26.87 -13.26
CA MET A 173 3.88 -26.38 -12.87
C MET A 173 3.87 -24.92 -12.37
N SER A 174 4.99 -24.41 -11.85
CA SER A 174 5.13 -23.00 -11.43
C SER A 174 5.46 -22.06 -12.59
N GLY A 175 6.00 -22.58 -13.70
CA GLY A 175 6.15 -21.84 -14.96
C GLY A 175 7.42 -21.00 -15.07
N ASP A 176 8.32 -21.04 -14.08
CA ASP A 176 9.63 -20.38 -14.14
C ASP A 176 10.75 -21.36 -13.75
N PRO A 177 11.65 -21.74 -14.67
CA PRO A 177 12.74 -22.66 -14.39
C PRO A 177 13.79 -22.12 -13.41
N ALA A 178 13.80 -20.83 -13.08
CA ALA A 178 14.69 -20.28 -12.07
C ALA A 178 14.18 -20.40 -10.61
N ALA A 179 12.93 -20.86 -10.39
CA ALA A 179 12.23 -20.67 -9.12
C ALA A 179 12.65 -21.61 -7.96
N LEU A 180 13.23 -22.78 -8.24
CA LEU A 180 13.57 -23.80 -7.21
C LEU A 180 15.02 -24.25 -7.37
N GLY A 181 15.97 -23.50 -6.79
CA GLY A 181 17.39 -23.61 -7.11
C GLY A 181 18.41 -23.45 -5.98
N SER A 182 18.03 -23.38 -4.70
CA SER A 182 19.00 -23.55 -3.59
C SER A 182 18.38 -23.80 -2.20
N ASP A 183 18.46 -25.04 -1.71
CA ASP A 183 18.68 -25.27 -0.27
C ASP A 183 19.52 -26.54 -0.02
N SER A 184 20.84 -26.38 -0.11
CA SER A 184 21.83 -27.32 0.46
C SER A 184 23.23 -26.71 0.53
N GLY A 185 23.50 -26.01 1.63
CA GLY A 185 24.81 -26.13 2.30
C GLY A 185 26.06 -25.61 1.59
N ARG A 186 26.07 -24.39 1.03
CA ARG A 186 27.35 -23.66 0.82
C ARG A 186 27.25 -22.16 1.08
N ALA A 187 27.86 -21.71 2.18
CA ALA A 187 27.90 -20.31 2.57
C ALA A 187 28.83 -19.47 1.66
N ALA A 188 28.32 -19.05 0.51
CA ALA A 188 28.94 -18.03 -0.33
C ALA A 188 28.36 -16.66 0.03
N SER A 189 29.09 -15.87 0.83
CA SER A 189 28.67 -14.52 1.19
C SER A 189 28.90 -13.54 0.03
N THR A 190 27.96 -13.53 -0.92
CA THR A 190 27.67 -12.33 -1.72
C THR A 190 26.54 -11.60 -1.01
N ALA A 191 26.87 -10.54 -0.28
CA ALA A 191 25.86 -9.67 0.29
C ALA A 191 25.07 -9.02 -0.85
N THR A 192 23.81 -9.41 -1.02
CA THR A 192 22.84 -8.70 -1.86
C THR A 192 22.84 -7.25 -1.40
N ALA A 193 23.29 -6.33 -2.26
CA ALA A 193 23.42 -4.92 -1.90
C ALA A 193 22.05 -4.42 -1.43
N ALA A 194 22.00 -3.84 -0.23
CA ALA A 194 20.74 -3.47 0.43
C ALA A 194 19.96 -2.48 -0.44
N ARG A 195 18.89 -2.97 -1.08
CA ARG A 195 18.02 -2.17 -1.93
C ARG A 195 17.09 -1.34 -1.07
N ILE A 196 16.74 -0.14 -1.53
CA ILE A 196 15.82 0.76 -0.84
C ILE A 196 14.61 1.03 -1.72
N MET A 197 13.45 1.24 -1.08
CA MET A 197 12.24 1.68 -1.77
C MET A 197 12.36 3.17 -2.13
N VAL A 198 12.05 3.54 -3.37
CA VAL A 198 12.22 4.90 -3.92
C VAL A 198 10.96 5.37 -4.67
N ARG A 199 10.67 6.67 -4.60
CA ARG A 199 9.61 7.34 -5.40
C ARG A 199 10.12 7.58 -6.82
N ARG A 200 9.42 7.04 -7.81
CA ARG A 200 9.69 7.27 -9.25
C ARG A 200 8.64 8.21 -9.81
N ILE A 201 9.05 9.46 -10.02
CA ILE A 201 8.16 10.58 -10.36
C ILE A 201 7.51 10.36 -11.73
N ILE A 202 6.19 10.57 -11.83
CA ILE A 202 5.34 10.41 -13.01
C ILE A 202 4.94 11.79 -13.57
N ASP A 203 4.61 11.85 -14.86
CA ASP A 203 4.15 13.10 -15.48
C ASP A 203 2.81 13.55 -14.85
N ALA A 204 2.69 14.83 -14.48
CA ALA A 204 1.47 15.43 -13.91
C ALA A 204 0.40 15.73 -14.99
N ASP A 205 0.06 14.72 -15.79
CA ASP A 205 -0.72 14.82 -17.03
C ASP A 205 -2.24 14.53 -16.87
N ASN A 206 -2.75 14.59 -15.63
CA ASN A 206 -4.08 14.09 -15.20
C ASN A 206 -4.28 12.57 -15.36
N SER A 207 -3.33 11.84 -15.94
CA SER A 207 -3.32 10.38 -16.09
C SER A 207 -2.27 9.69 -15.19
N CYS A 208 -1.70 10.42 -14.23
CA CYS A 208 -0.67 9.95 -13.30
C CYS A 208 -0.98 8.61 -12.62
N LEU A 209 -2.21 8.35 -12.15
CA LEU A 209 -2.62 7.04 -11.60
C LEU A 209 -2.34 5.89 -12.58
N PHE A 210 -2.82 6.03 -13.81
CA PHE A 210 -2.67 5.01 -14.85
C PHE A 210 -1.21 4.83 -15.25
N ASN A 211 -0.47 5.93 -15.36
CA ASN A 211 0.95 5.93 -15.69
C ASN A 211 1.82 5.35 -14.55
N ALA A 212 1.45 5.56 -13.28
CA ALA A 212 2.10 4.95 -12.11
C ALA A 212 1.86 3.43 -12.08
N VAL A 213 0.61 2.98 -12.30
CA VAL A 213 0.27 1.54 -12.42
C VAL A 213 0.99 0.91 -13.62
N GLY A 214 1.06 1.60 -14.76
CA GLY A 214 1.78 1.15 -15.96
C GLY A 214 3.30 1.04 -15.77
N TYR A 215 3.89 1.97 -15.02
CA TYR A 215 5.30 1.93 -14.65
C TYR A 215 5.57 0.79 -13.66
N ALA A 216 4.76 0.66 -12.61
CA ALA A 216 4.95 -0.40 -11.63
C ALA A 216 4.78 -1.80 -12.23
N LEU A 217 3.75 -2.02 -13.06
CA LEU A 217 3.48 -3.34 -13.66
C LEU A 217 4.37 -3.67 -14.87
N ARG A 218 4.69 -2.69 -15.72
CA ARG A 218 5.29 -2.94 -17.05
C ARG A 218 6.41 -1.97 -17.44
N ARG A 219 6.92 -1.17 -16.50
CA ARG A 219 7.98 -0.16 -16.73
C ARG A 219 7.60 0.92 -17.78
N LYS A 220 6.30 1.09 -18.08
CA LYS A 220 5.80 2.03 -19.11
C LYS A 220 5.25 3.32 -18.50
N ARG A 221 5.88 4.45 -18.80
CA ARG A 221 5.51 5.79 -18.29
C ARG A 221 4.26 6.44 -18.93
N LYS A 222 3.76 5.92 -20.06
CA LYS A 222 2.59 6.48 -20.78
C LYS A 222 1.65 5.36 -21.23
N VAL A 223 0.64 5.08 -20.42
CA VAL A 223 -0.39 4.04 -20.68
C VAL A 223 -1.82 4.49 -20.39
N GLY A 224 -2.04 5.78 -20.05
CA GLY A 224 -3.35 6.32 -19.67
C GLY A 224 -4.50 5.87 -20.58
N THR A 225 -4.35 5.98 -21.90
CA THR A 225 -5.38 5.56 -22.87
C THR A 225 -5.67 4.06 -22.82
N GLU A 226 -4.64 3.21 -22.70
CA GLU A 226 -4.78 1.74 -22.64
C GLU A 226 -5.60 1.32 -21.41
N LEU A 227 -5.26 1.89 -20.25
CA LEU A 227 -5.91 1.53 -18.98
C LEU A 227 -7.31 2.15 -18.86
N ARG A 228 -7.54 3.38 -19.34
CA ARG A 228 -8.89 3.98 -19.44
C ARG A 228 -9.81 3.14 -20.33
N GLN A 229 -9.33 2.67 -21.49
CA GLN A 229 -10.10 1.78 -22.36
C GLN A 229 -10.51 0.50 -21.62
N MET A 230 -9.54 -0.20 -21.00
CA MET A 230 -9.76 -1.40 -20.19
C MET A 230 -10.80 -1.21 -19.06
N ILE A 231 -10.87 0.00 -18.47
CA ILE A 231 -11.90 0.36 -17.50
C ILE A 231 -13.28 0.51 -18.16
N THR A 232 -13.40 1.21 -19.30
CA THR A 232 -14.69 1.31 -19.99
C THR A 232 -15.21 -0.04 -20.49
N GLU A 233 -14.32 -0.94 -20.89
CA GLU A 233 -14.66 -2.32 -21.26
C GLU A 233 -15.10 -3.15 -20.04
N ALA A 234 -14.57 -2.86 -18.84
CA ALA A 234 -15.07 -3.45 -17.60
C ALA A 234 -16.49 -2.97 -17.26
N VAL A 235 -16.70 -1.64 -17.29
CA VAL A 235 -17.98 -1.01 -16.93
C VAL A 235 -19.09 -1.43 -17.89
N ARG A 236 -18.86 -1.34 -19.22
CA ARG A 236 -19.85 -1.77 -20.22
C ARG A 236 -20.09 -3.28 -20.24
N GLY A 237 -19.11 -4.07 -19.81
CA GLY A 237 -19.21 -5.53 -19.76
C GLY A 237 -19.93 -6.09 -18.52
N SER A 238 -20.20 -5.27 -17.51
CA SER A 238 -20.89 -5.68 -16.26
C SER A 238 -21.65 -4.51 -15.63
N PRO A 239 -22.63 -3.89 -16.32
CA PRO A 239 -23.32 -2.68 -15.87
C PRO A 239 -24.18 -2.90 -14.61
N GLU A 240 -24.56 -4.15 -14.30
CA GLU A 240 -25.20 -4.52 -13.03
C GLU A 240 -24.24 -4.42 -11.83
N VAL A 241 -22.96 -4.75 -12.02
CA VAL A 241 -21.90 -4.54 -11.01
C VAL A 241 -21.48 -3.07 -10.99
N TYR A 242 -21.20 -2.48 -12.15
CA TYR A 242 -20.77 -1.10 -12.31
C TYR A 242 -21.97 -0.18 -12.60
N ASN A 243 -22.91 -0.16 -11.65
CA ASN A 243 -24.12 0.65 -11.71
C ASN A 243 -23.93 2.05 -11.08
N GLU A 244 -24.96 2.90 -11.17
CA GLU A 244 -24.91 4.29 -10.69
C GLU A 244 -24.57 4.45 -9.20
N GLY A 245 -24.95 3.50 -8.33
CA GLY A 245 -24.59 3.53 -6.92
C GLY A 245 -23.09 3.33 -6.66
N ILE A 246 -22.39 2.62 -7.56
CA ILE A 246 -20.94 2.38 -7.48
C ILE A 246 -20.15 3.48 -8.19
N LEU A 247 -20.68 3.97 -9.32
CA LEU A 247 -19.99 4.92 -10.20
C LEU A 247 -20.28 6.39 -9.86
N GLY A 248 -21.33 6.67 -9.08
CA GLY A 248 -21.87 8.02 -8.87
C GLY A 248 -22.43 8.68 -10.14
N LYS A 249 -22.61 7.89 -11.21
CA LYS A 249 -23.02 8.28 -12.57
C LYS A 249 -23.64 7.10 -13.30
N GLN A 250 -24.49 7.37 -14.28
CA GLN A 250 -24.96 6.32 -15.20
C GLN A 250 -23.79 5.69 -15.98
N PRO A 251 -23.77 4.37 -16.25
CA PRO A 251 -22.54 3.67 -16.67
C PRO A 251 -21.93 4.19 -17.98
N GLU A 252 -22.75 4.60 -18.95
CA GLU A 252 -22.27 5.18 -20.21
C GLU A 252 -21.77 6.63 -20.02
N GLU A 253 -22.38 7.42 -19.13
CA GLU A 253 -21.85 8.74 -18.76
C GLU A 253 -20.46 8.60 -18.10
N TYR A 254 -20.32 7.63 -17.20
CA TYR A 254 -19.04 7.30 -16.56
C TYR A 254 -17.99 6.87 -17.59
N CYS A 255 -18.35 6.01 -18.55
CA CYS A 255 -17.43 5.57 -19.61
C CYS A 255 -16.93 6.74 -20.47
N ASN A 256 -17.82 7.68 -20.82
CA ASN A 256 -17.43 8.88 -21.56
C ASN A 256 -16.56 9.82 -20.71
N TRP A 257 -16.87 9.97 -19.42
CA TRP A 257 -16.07 10.76 -18.48
C TRP A 257 -14.66 10.20 -18.28
N ILE A 258 -14.50 8.91 -17.94
CA ILE A 258 -13.19 8.31 -17.65
C ILE A 258 -12.31 8.17 -18.89
N SER A 259 -12.90 8.21 -20.09
CA SER A 259 -12.18 8.24 -21.37
C SER A 259 -11.46 9.57 -21.65
N ASP A 260 -11.92 10.71 -21.12
CA ASP A 260 -11.19 11.98 -21.28
C ASP A 260 -9.85 11.90 -20.53
N PRO A 261 -8.68 12.11 -21.17
CA PRO A 261 -7.38 12.09 -20.51
C PRO A 261 -7.24 13.11 -19.37
N LYS A 262 -8.12 14.11 -19.26
CA LYS A 262 -8.19 15.07 -18.15
C LYS A 262 -8.85 14.52 -16.89
N SER A 263 -9.65 13.46 -16.99
CA SER A 263 -10.42 12.91 -15.86
C SER A 263 -9.51 12.15 -14.90
N TRP A 264 -9.53 12.50 -13.62
CA TRP A 264 -8.70 11.88 -12.59
C TRP A 264 -9.33 10.56 -12.13
N GLY A 265 -8.52 9.50 -12.07
CA GLY A 265 -8.93 8.22 -11.48
C GLY A 265 -8.77 8.15 -9.96
N GLY A 266 -9.42 7.17 -9.35
CA GLY A 266 -9.34 6.86 -7.91
C GLY A 266 -9.62 5.39 -7.59
N GLU A 267 -10.31 5.13 -6.48
CA GLU A 267 -10.63 3.77 -5.99
C GLU A 267 -11.34 2.88 -7.01
N ILE A 268 -12.26 3.42 -7.81
CA ILE A 268 -13.01 2.66 -8.82
C ILE A 268 -12.04 2.13 -9.90
N GLU A 269 -11.19 3.01 -10.44
CA GLU A 269 -10.12 2.64 -11.39
C GLU A 269 -9.20 1.58 -10.79
N LEU A 270 -8.76 1.75 -9.54
CA LEU A 270 -7.83 0.83 -8.89
C LEU A 270 -8.44 -0.55 -8.65
N SER A 271 -9.72 -0.62 -8.23
CA SER A 271 -10.48 -1.86 -8.07
C SER A 271 -10.67 -2.59 -9.40
N ILE A 272 -11.02 -1.86 -10.47
CA ILE A 272 -11.19 -2.41 -11.82
C ILE A 272 -9.85 -2.89 -12.40
N LEU A 273 -8.82 -2.05 -12.35
CA LEU A 273 -7.51 -2.36 -12.91
C LEU A 273 -6.82 -3.51 -12.17
N SER A 274 -6.94 -3.58 -10.85
CA SER A 274 -6.44 -4.71 -10.07
C SER A 274 -7.02 -6.04 -10.55
N LYS A 275 -8.35 -6.10 -10.76
CA LYS A 275 -9.07 -7.26 -11.28
C LYS A 275 -8.67 -7.60 -12.72
N LYS A 276 -8.67 -6.61 -13.63
CA LYS A 276 -8.36 -6.81 -15.06
C LYS A 276 -6.87 -7.12 -15.33
N LEU A 277 -5.95 -6.62 -14.51
CA LEU A 277 -4.50 -6.86 -14.64
C LEU A 277 -4.01 -8.06 -13.80
N VAL A 278 -4.88 -8.67 -12.98
CA VAL A 278 -4.59 -9.82 -12.10
C VAL A 278 -3.40 -9.51 -11.18
N VAL A 279 -3.52 -8.42 -10.41
CA VAL A 279 -2.45 -7.90 -9.57
C VAL A 279 -3.03 -7.11 -8.39
N MET A 280 -2.50 -7.31 -7.18
CA MET A 280 -2.82 -6.47 -6.04
C MET A 280 -2.19 -5.09 -6.22
N ILE A 281 -2.97 -4.01 -6.10
CA ILE A 281 -2.44 -2.64 -6.19
C ILE A 281 -2.51 -2.01 -4.80
N THR A 282 -1.35 -1.72 -4.20
CA THR A 282 -1.28 -1.01 -2.92
C THR A 282 -0.94 0.46 -3.15
N VAL A 283 -1.79 1.34 -2.62
CA VAL A 283 -1.58 2.79 -2.57
C VAL A 283 -1.19 3.18 -1.15
N VAL A 284 -0.05 3.85 -1.00
CA VAL A 284 0.33 4.49 0.27
C VAL A 284 0.05 5.98 0.18
N ASP A 285 -0.76 6.49 1.10
CA ASP A 285 -1.04 7.94 1.20
C ASP A 285 0.01 8.62 2.09
N ILE A 286 0.69 9.64 1.58
CA ILE A 286 1.68 10.43 2.34
C ILE A 286 1.01 11.19 3.49
N GLN A 287 -0.24 11.64 3.37
CA GLN A 287 -0.89 12.44 4.42
C GLN A 287 -1.20 11.60 5.67
N THR A 288 -1.83 10.43 5.51
CA THR A 288 -2.18 9.54 6.64
C THR A 288 -1.12 8.53 7.01
N ASN A 289 -0.22 8.17 6.08
CA ASN A 289 0.64 6.98 6.10
C ASN A 289 -0.13 5.64 6.12
N ASN A 290 -1.36 5.63 5.58
CA ASN A 290 -2.17 4.42 5.43
C ASN A 290 -1.85 3.70 4.10
N ALA A 291 -1.97 2.37 4.10
CA ALA A 291 -1.77 1.52 2.92
C ALA A 291 -3.09 0.82 2.51
N TYR A 292 -3.75 1.39 1.50
CA TYR A 292 -4.98 0.91 0.88
C TYR A 292 -4.60 -0.15 -0.16
N SER A 293 -5.34 -1.25 -0.31
CA SER A 293 -4.92 -2.37 -1.18
C SER A 293 -6.09 -3.03 -1.89
N TYR A 294 -6.06 -2.97 -3.21
CA TYR A 294 -7.10 -3.44 -4.10
C TYR A 294 -6.73 -4.81 -4.67
N GLY A 295 -7.71 -5.73 -4.76
CA GLY A 295 -7.49 -7.12 -5.20
C GLY A 295 -7.01 -8.07 -4.10
N GLU A 296 -6.98 -7.63 -2.84
CA GLU A 296 -6.57 -8.46 -1.69
C GLU A 296 -7.49 -9.67 -1.48
N GLU A 297 -8.76 -9.54 -1.86
CA GLU A 297 -9.78 -10.58 -1.79
C GLU A 297 -9.62 -11.70 -2.85
N HIS A 298 -8.78 -11.49 -3.87
CA HIS A 298 -8.55 -12.44 -4.97
C HIS A 298 -7.30 -13.31 -4.80
N GLY A 299 -6.44 -13.03 -3.80
CA GLY A 299 -5.21 -13.80 -3.58
C GLY A 299 -4.17 -13.71 -4.70
N PHE A 300 -4.18 -12.66 -5.53
CA PHE A 300 -3.27 -12.50 -6.66
C PHE A 300 -1.80 -12.58 -6.23
N GLY A 301 -1.01 -13.51 -6.80
CA GLY A 301 0.41 -13.73 -6.45
C GLY A 301 1.39 -12.61 -6.85
N ARG A 302 0.90 -11.41 -7.21
CA ARG A 302 1.70 -10.24 -7.60
C ARG A 302 1.13 -8.99 -6.94
N ARG A 303 2.00 -8.10 -6.47
CA ARG A 303 1.69 -6.84 -5.77
C ARG A 303 2.48 -5.69 -6.37
N LEU A 304 1.82 -4.55 -6.57
CA LEU A 304 2.43 -3.27 -6.94
C LEU A 304 2.34 -2.30 -5.76
N PHE A 305 3.30 -1.38 -5.66
CA PHE A 305 3.21 -0.23 -4.77
C PHE A 305 3.22 1.07 -5.59
N ILE A 306 2.23 1.92 -5.34
CA ILE A 306 2.18 3.31 -5.78
C ILE A 306 1.97 4.21 -4.55
N ILE A 307 2.34 5.48 -4.67
CA ILE A 307 2.30 6.46 -3.58
C ILE A 307 1.51 7.69 -4.01
N TYR A 308 0.74 8.26 -3.08
CA TYR A 308 -0.17 9.37 -3.34
C TYR A 308 0.13 10.56 -2.44
N ASP A 309 0.10 11.76 -3.00
CA ASP A 309 0.48 12.99 -2.31
C ASP A 309 -0.67 13.96 -2.00
N GLY A 310 -1.92 13.56 -2.18
CA GLY A 310 -3.09 14.43 -2.00
C GLY A 310 -3.64 15.05 -3.29
N ILE A 311 -2.88 15.01 -4.41
CA ILE A 311 -3.40 15.31 -5.76
C ILE A 311 -2.78 14.45 -6.88
N HIS A 312 -1.63 13.81 -6.65
CA HIS A 312 -0.84 13.12 -7.67
C HIS A 312 -0.42 11.71 -7.21
N TYR A 313 -0.21 10.82 -8.18
CA TYR A 313 0.23 9.43 -7.95
C TYR A 313 1.58 9.16 -8.62
N ASP A 314 2.49 8.56 -7.87
CA ASP A 314 3.80 8.10 -8.34
C ASP A 314 3.98 6.60 -8.12
N ALA A 315 4.92 5.99 -8.84
CA ALA A 315 5.29 4.59 -8.60
C ALA A 315 6.31 4.46 -7.47
N LEU A 316 6.26 3.36 -6.72
CA LEU A 316 7.32 2.94 -5.82
C LEU A 316 8.08 1.75 -6.42
N ALA A 317 9.41 1.76 -6.28
CA ALA A 317 10.31 0.73 -6.75
C ALA A 317 11.38 0.42 -5.71
N GLU A 318 11.87 -0.82 -5.63
CA GLU A 318 13.14 -1.09 -4.97
C GLU A 318 14.28 -0.85 -5.95
N ALA A 319 15.26 -0.03 -5.56
CA ALA A 319 16.43 0.35 -6.34
C ALA A 319 17.71 0.28 -5.49
N ALA A 320 18.88 0.23 -6.12
CA ALA A 320 20.16 0.27 -5.40
C ALA A 320 20.39 1.57 -4.59
N ASN A 321 19.75 2.68 -4.96
CA ASN A 321 19.69 3.96 -4.24
C ASN A 321 18.71 4.93 -4.96
N GLU A 322 18.45 6.11 -4.39
CA GLU A 322 17.53 7.12 -4.96
C GLU A 322 17.88 7.51 -6.42
N THR A 323 19.16 7.64 -6.74
CA THR A 323 19.65 8.08 -8.06
C THR A 323 20.01 6.94 -9.03
N ALA A 324 19.78 5.68 -8.62
CA ALA A 324 19.97 4.52 -9.49
C ALA A 324 19.05 4.61 -10.73
N PRO A 325 19.49 4.14 -11.92
CA PRO A 325 18.71 4.25 -13.15
C PRO A 325 17.44 3.38 -13.12
N GLU A 326 16.42 3.78 -13.88
CA GLU A 326 15.15 3.03 -13.99
C GLU A 326 15.31 1.63 -14.60
N SER A 327 16.48 1.28 -15.13
CA SER A 327 16.82 -0.09 -15.54
C SER A 327 17.17 -1.04 -14.37
N ASP A 328 17.46 -0.50 -13.19
CA ASP A 328 17.77 -1.29 -11.98
C ASP A 328 16.51 -1.61 -11.15
N ASP A 329 15.41 -0.87 -11.30
CA ASP A 329 14.20 -0.97 -10.48
C ASP A 329 13.55 -2.37 -10.46
N VAL A 330 13.13 -2.81 -9.27
CA VAL A 330 12.13 -3.87 -9.06
C VAL A 330 10.81 -3.21 -8.64
N THR A 331 9.70 -3.51 -9.32
CA THR A 331 8.38 -2.90 -9.05
C THR A 331 7.20 -3.86 -8.93
N VAL A 332 7.44 -5.16 -9.10
CA VAL A 332 6.45 -6.23 -8.90
C VAL A 332 6.97 -7.14 -7.80
N PHE A 333 6.17 -7.32 -6.76
CA PHE A 333 6.52 -8.02 -5.53
C PHE A 333 5.52 -9.16 -5.27
N ASN A 334 5.84 -10.09 -4.35
CA ASN A 334 4.88 -11.07 -3.86
C ASN A 334 4.09 -10.46 -2.67
N PRO A 335 2.75 -10.59 -2.60
CA PRO A 335 2.00 -10.08 -1.44
C PRO A 335 2.38 -10.70 -0.09
N SER A 336 3.12 -11.81 -0.05
CA SER A 336 3.68 -12.38 1.19
C SER A 336 4.80 -11.52 1.79
N GLU A 337 5.50 -10.71 0.99
CA GLU A 337 6.60 -9.82 1.38
C GLU A 337 6.05 -8.57 2.12
N LYS A 338 5.61 -8.77 3.38
CA LYS A 338 5.00 -7.72 4.21
C LYS A 338 5.94 -6.55 4.48
N GLU A 339 7.24 -6.79 4.48
CA GLU A 339 8.28 -5.78 4.62
C GLU A 339 8.28 -4.73 3.50
N LYS A 340 7.81 -5.06 2.29
CA LYS A 340 7.67 -4.07 1.19
C LYS A 340 6.66 -2.99 1.53
N GLU A 341 5.58 -3.33 2.25
CA GLU A 341 4.62 -2.35 2.77
C GLU A 341 5.24 -1.47 3.87
N ILE A 342 6.12 -2.03 4.71
CA ILE A 342 6.87 -1.27 5.71
C ILE A 342 7.79 -0.26 5.00
N LEU A 343 8.58 -0.70 4.02
CA LEU A 343 9.47 0.17 3.25
C LEU A 343 8.70 1.27 2.48
N ALA A 344 7.57 0.94 1.88
CA ALA A 344 6.69 1.91 1.22
C ALA A 344 6.14 2.97 2.20
N LYS A 345 5.77 2.55 3.43
CA LYS A 345 5.34 3.45 4.51
C LYS A 345 6.51 4.25 5.14
N THR A 346 7.76 3.77 5.04
CA THR A 346 8.96 4.56 5.37
C THR A 346 9.16 5.70 4.37
N VAL A 347 9.03 5.43 3.06
CA VAL A 347 9.08 6.48 2.02
C VAL A 347 7.99 7.53 2.24
N ALA A 348 6.75 7.09 2.50
CA ALA A 348 5.66 8.02 2.80
C ALA A 348 5.89 8.85 4.08
N ALA A 349 6.42 8.25 5.15
CA ALA A 349 6.76 8.97 6.38
C ALA A 349 7.85 10.04 6.18
N ASP A 350 8.90 9.73 5.41
CA ASP A 350 9.95 10.69 5.05
C ASP A 350 9.41 11.83 4.18
N LEU A 351 8.63 11.51 3.13
CA LEU A 351 8.01 12.52 2.28
C LEU A 351 7.06 13.43 3.06
N LYS A 352 6.32 12.88 4.03
CA LYS A 352 5.49 13.65 4.97
C LYS A 352 6.33 14.59 5.84
N ALA A 353 7.44 14.11 6.40
CA ALA A 353 8.38 14.94 7.17
C ALA A 353 9.02 16.06 6.32
N ARG A 354 9.24 15.80 5.03
CA ARG A 354 9.69 16.79 4.03
C ARG A 354 8.55 17.67 3.48
N ASN A 355 7.32 17.54 3.98
CA ASN A 355 6.09 18.21 3.51
C ASN A 355 5.81 18.06 2.00
N GLN A 356 6.18 16.92 1.41
CA GLN A 356 5.91 16.60 0.00
C GLN A 356 4.52 15.97 -0.19
N TYR A 357 3.49 16.64 0.33
CA TYR A 357 2.08 16.31 0.13
C TYR A 357 1.19 17.57 0.17
N THR A 358 -0.05 17.40 -0.25
CA THR A 358 -1.08 18.42 -0.41
C THR A 358 -2.24 18.08 0.52
N ASP A 359 -2.43 18.85 1.59
CA ASP A 359 -3.53 18.64 2.52
C ASP A 359 -4.86 19.10 1.92
N MET A 360 -5.64 18.15 1.38
CA MET A 360 -6.99 18.41 0.86
C MET A 360 -7.96 18.92 1.93
N GLY A 361 -7.73 18.61 3.22
CA GLY A 361 -8.62 18.99 4.32
C GLY A 361 -8.48 20.44 4.78
N ASN A 362 -7.38 21.11 4.43
CA ASN A 362 -7.12 22.52 4.77
C ASN A 362 -7.11 23.45 3.54
N ALA A 363 -7.39 22.94 2.34
CA ALA A 363 -7.29 23.70 1.11
C ALA A 363 -8.66 24.08 0.52
N SER A 364 -9.06 25.34 0.69
CA SER A 364 -10.31 25.89 0.14
C SER A 364 -10.19 26.53 -1.25
N LEU A 365 -8.99 26.55 -1.85
CA LEU A 365 -8.77 26.99 -3.23
C LEU A 365 -7.88 26.02 -4.02
N LYS A 366 -8.08 25.96 -5.34
CA LYS A 366 -7.27 25.22 -6.33
C LYS A 366 -6.81 26.17 -7.43
N CYS A 367 -5.51 26.17 -7.74
CA CYS A 367 -5.01 26.86 -8.93
C CYS A 367 -5.53 26.17 -10.19
N MET A 368 -6.28 26.87 -11.04
CA MET A 368 -6.84 26.31 -12.27
C MET A 368 -5.83 26.31 -13.43
N VAL A 369 -4.60 26.78 -13.21
CA VAL A 369 -3.50 26.72 -14.19
C VAL A 369 -2.61 25.48 -13.98
N CYS A 370 -2.27 25.16 -12.72
CA CYS A 370 -1.36 24.06 -12.38
C CYS A 370 -1.90 23.09 -11.31
N PHE A 371 -3.20 23.14 -11.02
CA PHE A 371 -3.98 22.23 -10.17
C PHE A 371 -3.53 22.04 -8.70
N LYS A 372 -2.52 22.77 -8.24
CA LYS A 372 -2.10 22.84 -6.84
C LYS A 372 -3.23 23.34 -5.94
N LEU A 373 -3.49 22.65 -4.83
CA LEU A 373 -4.42 23.10 -3.79
C LEU A 373 -3.74 24.06 -2.81
N LEU A 374 -4.53 24.97 -2.24
CA LEU A 374 -4.08 26.20 -1.60
C LEU A 374 -4.91 26.47 -0.34
N ALA A 375 -4.22 26.76 0.76
CA ALA A 375 -4.83 27.11 2.04
C ALA A 375 -5.42 28.53 2.01
N GLY A 376 -6.60 28.65 1.39
CA GLY A 376 -7.34 29.90 1.22
C GLY A 376 -6.60 30.98 0.43
N GLU A 377 -7.11 32.20 0.53
CA GLU A 377 -6.61 33.37 -0.20
C GLU A 377 -5.12 33.64 0.06
N LYS A 378 -4.62 33.38 1.27
CA LYS A 378 -3.20 33.54 1.60
C LYS A 378 -2.33 32.57 0.77
N GLY A 379 -2.70 31.29 0.72
CA GLY A 379 -1.99 30.31 -0.10
C GLY A 379 -2.06 30.64 -1.59
N ALA A 380 -3.20 31.16 -2.07
CA ALA A 380 -3.36 31.64 -3.43
C ALA A 380 -2.49 32.87 -3.75
N LEU A 381 -2.38 33.83 -2.84
CA LEU A 381 -1.54 35.02 -3.00
C LEU A 381 -0.04 34.66 -3.04
N GLU A 382 0.40 33.77 -2.16
CA GLU A 382 1.78 33.26 -2.14
C GLU A 382 2.10 32.46 -3.42
N HIS A 383 1.16 31.63 -3.89
CA HIS A 383 1.29 30.91 -5.15
C HIS A 383 1.33 31.82 -6.38
N ALA A 384 0.44 32.82 -6.45
CA ALA A 384 0.42 33.81 -7.52
C ALA A 384 1.73 34.60 -7.58
N ARG A 385 2.29 34.99 -6.43
CA ARG A 385 3.58 35.67 -6.34
C ARG A 385 4.76 34.80 -6.77
N ALA A 386 4.71 33.48 -6.51
CA ALA A 386 5.78 32.55 -6.85
C ALA A 386 5.73 32.02 -8.30
N THR A 387 4.56 32.01 -8.94
CA THR A 387 4.33 31.32 -10.23
C THR A 387 3.71 32.19 -11.33
N GLY A 388 3.16 33.37 -10.99
CA GLY A 388 2.35 34.19 -11.89
C GLY A 388 0.92 33.66 -12.12
N HIS A 389 0.55 32.49 -11.60
CA HIS A 389 -0.79 31.94 -11.78
C HIS A 389 -1.82 32.69 -10.91
N GLN A 390 -2.85 33.27 -11.55
CA GLN A 390 -3.90 34.05 -10.86
C GLN A 390 -5.32 33.45 -11.01
N ASN A 391 -5.48 32.36 -11.76
CA ASN A 391 -6.78 31.70 -11.91
C ASN A 391 -6.97 30.67 -10.79
N PHE A 392 -7.96 30.89 -9.92
CA PHE A 392 -8.27 30.06 -8.76
C PHE A 392 -9.76 29.69 -8.72
N GLY A 393 -10.06 28.42 -8.48
CA GLY A 393 -11.39 27.93 -8.14
C GLY A 393 -11.46 27.50 -6.68
N GLN A 394 -12.67 27.37 -6.12
CA GLN A 394 -12.87 26.64 -4.85
C GLN A 394 -12.76 25.12 -5.08
N VAL A 395 -12.61 24.35 -4.00
CA VAL A 395 -12.42 22.88 -4.00
C VAL A 395 -13.56 22.19 -3.26
#